data_AF-A0A534Z9X9-F1
#
_entry.id   AF-A0A534Z9X9-F1
#
_cell.length_a   1.000
_cell.length_b   1.000
_cell.length_c   1.000
_cell.angle_alpha   90.00
_cell.angle_beta   90.00
_cell.angle_gamma   90.00
#
_symmetry.space_group_name_H-M   'P 1'
#
loop_
_entity.id
_entity.type
_entity.pdbx_description
1 polymer ?
#
loop_
_entity_poly.entity_id
_entity_poly.type
_entity_poly.pdbx_seq_one_letter_code
_entity_poly.pdbx_strand_id
1 'polypeptide(L)'
;MATGTPISSSVRPRGTAGASFGWYVARLDDLDGDGRPDLAVGAPFAADADGAKVGAAWVLSSASGRELYHWKGTDRRGGFGGVVAAAGDLDGDGKGEVVVAAPGTEDQTRTLPGELRIYSGATGKELRHWSGSQPGELYGRMVVSAGDLDGDGVEDLAIGAPWHRRGSADKVGRVELRSGRSGKVLDEFFGDEADCWFGWHIRRAPDPDGRGRAALLISSLRHPVDGNVGVGVLDLYVLRRGKKRGDQGTTTRGSRRSDIR
;
A
#
# COMPACT_ATOMS: atom_id res chain seq x y z
N MET A 1 -2.62 29.14 -20.95
CA MET A 1 -1.42 28.33 -20.67
C MET A 1 -1.23 28.32 -19.16
N ALA A 2 -1.21 27.14 -18.53
CA ALA A 2 -0.85 27.05 -17.11
C ALA A 2 0.68 27.04 -17.01
N THR A 3 1.27 28.06 -16.41
CA THR A 3 2.71 28.10 -16.09
C THR A 3 2.89 27.61 -14.66
N GLY A 4 3.65 26.53 -14.48
CA GLY A 4 4.05 26.04 -13.15
C GLY A 4 5.25 26.82 -12.65
N THR A 5 5.03 27.84 -11.82
CA THR A 5 6.12 28.45 -11.05
C THR A 5 6.30 27.64 -9.77
N PRO A 6 7.49 27.08 -9.48
CA PRO A 6 7.73 26.38 -8.23
C PRO A 6 7.49 27.36 -7.07
N ILE A 7 6.57 27.00 -6.18
CA ILE A 7 6.17 27.83 -5.03
C ILE A 7 7.16 27.74 -3.85
N SER A 8 8.17 26.86 -3.93
CA SER A 8 9.23 26.72 -2.92
C SER A 8 10.55 26.23 -3.53
N SER A 9 11.64 26.36 -2.76
CA SER A 9 12.93 25.74 -3.07
C SER A 9 12.85 24.21 -3.03
N SER A 10 13.78 23.54 -3.73
CA SER A 10 13.89 22.07 -3.68
C SER A 10 14.20 21.60 -2.25
N VAL A 11 13.35 20.74 -1.69
CA VAL A 11 13.59 20.13 -0.37
C VAL A 11 14.60 18.98 -0.52
N ARG A 12 15.66 19.01 0.29
CA ARG A 12 16.71 17.98 0.33
C ARG A 12 17.07 17.66 1.78
N PRO A 13 16.38 16.71 2.42
CA PRO A 13 16.73 16.29 3.77
C PRO A 13 18.17 15.75 3.83
N ARG A 14 18.81 15.87 5.00
CA ARG A 14 20.17 15.33 5.20
C ARG A 14 20.16 13.80 5.01
N GLY A 15 21.26 13.25 4.49
CA GLY A 15 21.41 11.79 4.32
C GLY A 15 20.72 11.20 3.07
N THR A 16 20.29 12.04 2.13
CA THR A 16 19.59 11.62 0.89
C THR A 16 20.53 11.35 -0.30
N ALA A 17 21.84 11.54 -0.15
CA ALA A 17 22.82 11.27 -1.20
C ALA A 17 22.79 9.77 -1.59
N GLY A 18 22.50 9.47 -2.85
CA GLY A 18 22.36 8.10 -3.35
C GLY A 18 21.13 7.34 -2.84
N ALA A 19 20.21 8.01 -2.14
CA ALA A 19 19.06 7.38 -1.48
C ALA A 19 17.84 7.16 -2.40
N SER A 20 17.84 7.80 -3.58
CA SER A 20 16.65 7.95 -4.44
C SER A 20 15.46 8.55 -3.69
N PHE A 21 15.71 9.62 -2.95
CA PHE A 21 14.64 10.40 -2.30
C PHE A 21 13.65 10.89 -3.36
N GLY A 22 12.35 10.67 -3.10
CA GLY A 22 11.30 10.91 -4.10
C GLY A 22 10.90 9.67 -4.89
N TRP A 23 11.42 8.49 -4.53
CA TRP A 23 11.06 7.22 -5.17
C TRP A 23 9.56 6.96 -5.16
N TYR A 24 8.92 7.25 -4.02
CA TYR A 24 7.47 7.22 -3.87
C TYR A 24 7.04 8.44 -3.08
N VAL A 25 5.92 9.05 -3.49
CA VAL A 25 5.35 10.22 -2.83
C VAL A 25 3.88 9.97 -2.58
N ALA A 26 3.42 10.28 -1.38
CA ALA A 26 2.02 10.26 -1.02
C ALA A 26 1.61 11.59 -0.39
N ARG A 27 0.41 12.07 -0.77
CA ARG A 27 -0.28 13.12 -0.03
C ARG A 27 -0.83 12.54 1.26
N LEU A 28 -0.57 13.21 2.37
CA LEU A 28 -1.14 12.93 3.69
C LEU A 28 -2.23 13.95 4.01
N ASP A 29 -2.87 13.80 5.16
CA ASP A 29 -3.67 14.88 5.75
C ASP A 29 -2.76 15.97 6.33
N ASP A 30 -3.36 17.00 6.90
CA ASP A 30 -2.65 18.07 7.61
C ASP A 30 -2.21 17.58 8.99
N LEU A 31 -0.94 17.18 9.12
CA LEU A 31 -0.38 16.62 10.35
C LEU A 31 0.13 17.72 11.26
N ASP A 32 0.73 18.79 10.73
CA ASP A 32 1.28 19.89 11.54
C ASP A 32 0.30 21.02 11.90
N GLY A 33 -0.92 20.98 11.38
CA GLY A 33 -2.02 21.88 11.69
C GLY A 33 -1.94 23.23 10.97
N ASP A 34 -1.20 23.33 9.86
CA ASP A 34 -1.03 24.56 9.10
C ASP A 34 -2.16 24.83 8.08
N GLY A 35 -3.14 23.92 7.99
CA GLY A 35 -4.27 23.97 7.08
C GLY A 35 -3.97 23.43 5.68
N ARG A 36 -2.78 22.87 5.44
CA ARG A 36 -2.39 22.27 4.17
C ARG A 36 -2.06 20.78 4.36
N PRO A 37 -2.33 19.94 3.33
CA PRO A 37 -1.92 18.54 3.36
C PRO A 37 -0.41 18.38 3.43
N ASP A 38 0.09 17.39 4.16
CA ASP A 38 1.52 17.07 4.21
C ASP A 38 1.93 16.01 3.18
N LEU A 39 3.23 15.73 3.09
CA LEU A 39 3.81 14.81 2.12
C LEU A 39 4.62 13.72 2.80
N ALA A 40 4.32 12.44 2.50
CA ALA A 40 5.24 11.35 2.75
C ALA A 40 6.14 11.14 1.53
N VAL A 41 7.43 10.95 1.75
CA VAL A 41 8.42 10.71 0.70
C VAL A 41 9.33 9.55 1.07
N GLY A 42 9.38 8.56 0.19
CA GLY A 42 10.23 7.38 0.32
C GLY A 42 11.63 7.56 -0.30
N ALA A 43 12.63 6.91 0.31
CA ALA A 43 13.98 6.76 -0.23
C ALA A 43 14.53 5.36 0.10
N PRO A 44 14.19 4.32 -0.69
CA PRO A 44 14.50 2.93 -0.38
C PRO A 44 16.00 2.59 -0.32
N PHE A 45 16.86 3.48 -0.84
CA PHE A 45 18.30 3.28 -0.84
C PHE A 45 19.05 4.17 0.17
N ALA A 46 18.33 4.84 1.07
CA ALA A 46 18.95 5.65 2.11
C ALA A 46 19.87 4.81 2.99
N ALA A 47 21.04 5.38 3.31
CA ALA A 47 22.03 4.73 4.15
C ALA A 47 21.85 5.10 5.63
N ASP A 48 22.14 4.15 6.52
CA ASP A 48 22.33 4.43 7.94
C ASP A 48 23.70 5.08 8.22
N ALA A 49 24.05 5.22 9.51
CA ALA A 49 25.30 5.83 9.93
C ALA A 49 26.54 5.03 9.49
N ASP A 50 26.40 3.72 9.29
CA ASP A 50 27.47 2.81 8.88
C ASP A 50 27.54 2.64 7.34
N GLY A 51 26.72 3.39 6.59
CA GLY A 51 26.66 3.34 5.14
C GLY A 51 25.80 2.18 4.59
N ALA A 52 25.06 1.47 5.44
CA ALA A 52 24.18 0.39 5.04
C ALA A 52 22.87 0.93 4.45
N LYS A 53 22.53 0.51 3.22
CA LYS A 53 21.27 0.89 2.54
C LYS A 53 20.05 0.22 3.17
N VAL A 54 19.61 0.72 4.32
CA VAL A 54 18.43 0.19 5.04
C VAL A 54 17.12 0.84 4.58
N GLY A 55 17.20 1.92 3.81
CA GLY A 55 16.04 2.69 3.35
C GLY A 55 15.49 3.63 4.43
N ALA A 56 14.73 4.62 4.00
CA ALA A 56 14.12 5.62 4.88
C ALA A 56 12.86 6.24 4.26
N ALA A 57 12.05 6.87 5.10
CA ALA A 57 10.93 7.71 4.70
C ALA A 57 10.88 8.98 5.53
N TRP A 58 10.39 10.05 4.90
CA TRP A 58 10.19 11.37 5.51
C TRP A 58 8.75 11.79 5.42
N VAL A 59 8.31 12.56 6.40
CA VAL A 59 7.10 13.37 6.33
C VAL A 59 7.50 14.84 6.32
N LEU A 60 7.01 15.59 5.35
CA LEU A 60 7.35 16.98 5.12
C LEU A 60 6.10 17.85 5.09
N SER A 61 6.17 19.00 5.75
CA SER A 61 5.19 20.08 5.58
C SER A 61 5.20 20.57 4.15
N SER A 62 4.05 20.54 3.47
CA SER A 62 3.99 21.01 2.07
C SER A 62 4.12 22.53 1.97
N ALA A 63 3.80 23.27 3.04
CA ALA A 63 3.89 24.72 3.08
C ALA A 63 5.33 25.21 3.21
N SER A 64 6.10 24.55 4.07
CA SER A 64 7.42 25.04 4.51
C SER A 64 8.58 24.15 4.06
N GLY A 65 8.32 22.91 3.66
CA GLY A 65 9.34 21.89 3.44
C GLY A 65 9.99 21.37 4.72
N ARG A 66 9.47 21.76 5.90
CA ARG A 66 9.95 21.31 7.20
C ARG A 66 9.74 19.80 7.37
N GLU A 67 10.77 19.12 7.86
CA GLU A 67 10.66 17.72 8.28
C GLU A 67 9.81 17.62 9.56
N LEU A 68 8.73 16.84 9.47
CA LEU A 68 7.86 16.52 10.60
C LEU A 68 8.29 15.20 11.23
N TYR A 69 8.49 14.18 10.41
CA TYR A 69 8.95 12.86 10.83
C TYR A 69 9.98 12.29 9.86
N HIS A 70 10.81 11.39 10.38
CA HIS A 70 11.78 10.63 9.61
C HIS A 70 12.00 9.27 10.28
N TRP A 71 11.85 8.21 9.48
CA TRP A 71 12.04 6.83 9.91
C TRP A 71 13.05 6.13 9.01
N LYS A 72 13.81 5.22 9.61
CA LYS A 72 14.79 4.38 8.92
C LYS A 72 14.38 2.93 9.01
N GLY A 73 14.62 2.19 7.93
CA GLY A 73 14.50 0.74 7.94
C GLY A 73 15.61 0.09 8.77
N THR A 74 15.49 -1.21 8.97
CA THR A 74 16.46 -2.02 9.72
C THR A 74 17.10 -3.13 8.88
N ASP A 75 16.48 -3.54 7.76
CA ASP A 75 17.03 -4.56 6.85
C ASP A 75 17.58 -3.91 5.56
N ARG A 76 18.84 -4.23 5.23
CA ARG A 76 19.58 -3.73 4.06
C ARG A 76 19.00 -4.19 2.71
N ARG A 77 18.15 -5.21 2.70
CA ARG A 77 17.50 -5.76 1.51
C ARG A 77 16.02 -5.39 1.43
N GLY A 78 15.43 -4.88 2.50
CA GLY A 78 13.99 -4.61 2.58
C GLY A 78 13.55 -3.45 1.68
N GLY A 79 14.40 -2.44 1.51
CA GLY A 79 14.07 -1.24 0.75
C GLY A 79 12.98 -0.41 1.43
N PHE A 80 13.15 -0.14 2.73
CA PHE A 80 12.18 0.62 3.52
C PHE A 80 11.96 2.03 2.94
N GLY A 81 10.70 2.43 2.80
CA GLY A 81 10.35 3.63 2.02
C GLY A 81 10.24 3.36 0.52
N GLY A 82 10.18 2.09 0.10
CA GLY A 82 9.88 1.72 -1.29
C GLY A 82 8.44 2.05 -1.69
N VAL A 83 7.53 2.10 -0.70
CA VAL A 83 6.16 2.61 -0.83
C VAL A 83 5.84 3.43 0.42
N VAL A 84 5.15 4.55 0.24
CA VAL A 84 4.53 5.33 1.31
C VAL A 84 3.08 5.60 0.98
N ALA A 85 2.20 5.67 1.98
CA ALA A 85 0.78 5.95 1.79
C ALA A 85 0.16 6.61 3.03
N ALA A 86 -0.93 7.35 2.82
CA ALA A 86 -1.84 7.73 3.90
C ALA A 86 -2.75 6.54 4.23
N ALA A 87 -3.03 6.32 5.51
CA ALA A 87 -3.90 5.25 5.99
C ALA A 87 -5.22 5.74 6.60
N GLY A 88 -5.40 7.06 6.71
CA GLY A 88 -6.51 7.63 7.49
C GLY A 88 -6.26 7.53 8.99
N ASP A 89 -7.18 8.04 9.81
CA ASP A 89 -7.11 8.00 11.27
C ASP A 89 -7.56 6.62 11.79
N LEU A 90 -6.58 5.76 12.03
CA LEU A 90 -6.72 4.37 12.45
C LEU A 90 -6.78 4.19 13.96
N ASP A 91 -6.18 5.10 14.72
CA ASP A 91 -6.16 5.05 16.19
C ASP A 91 -7.17 5.99 16.87
N GLY A 92 -7.83 6.86 16.08
CA GLY A 92 -8.91 7.74 16.51
C GLY A 92 -8.42 9.02 17.20
N ASP A 93 -7.17 9.42 16.97
CA ASP A 93 -6.59 10.63 17.57
C ASP A 93 -6.86 11.92 16.77
N GLY A 94 -7.49 11.80 15.60
CA GLY A 94 -7.84 12.90 14.71
C GLY A 94 -6.75 13.27 13.70
N LYS A 95 -5.63 12.53 13.64
CA LYS A 95 -4.57 12.68 12.64
C LYS A 95 -4.40 11.39 11.86
N GLY A 96 -4.29 11.49 10.54
CA GLY A 96 -4.15 10.31 9.69
C GLY A 96 -2.79 9.63 9.81
N GLU A 97 -2.77 8.30 9.88
CA GLU A 97 -1.56 7.49 9.94
C GLU A 97 -0.78 7.47 8.63
N VAL A 98 0.53 7.23 8.76
CA VAL A 98 1.46 7.09 7.65
C VAL A 98 1.92 5.64 7.54
N VAL A 99 1.72 5.05 6.36
CA VAL A 99 2.28 3.73 6.03
C VAL A 99 3.62 3.91 5.36
N VAL A 100 4.61 3.13 5.80
CA VAL A 100 5.89 2.97 5.12
C VAL A 100 6.15 1.49 4.89
N ALA A 101 6.28 1.09 3.62
CA ALA A 101 6.53 -0.31 3.26
C ALA A 101 7.96 -0.54 2.77
N ALA A 102 8.39 -1.78 2.98
CA ALA A 102 9.62 -2.37 2.50
C ALA A 102 9.25 -3.66 1.74
N PRO A 103 8.80 -3.57 0.47
CA PRO A 103 8.30 -4.74 -0.25
C PRO A 103 9.39 -5.76 -0.60
N GLY A 104 10.67 -5.45 -0.39
CA GLY A 104 11.78 -6.34 -0.77
C GLY A 104 11.98 -6.46 -2.28
N THR A 105 11.56 -5.46 -3.08
CA THR A 105 11.73 -5.48 -4.54
C THR A 105 13.19 -5.60 -4.98
N GLU A 106 14.11 -5.13 -4.14
CA GLU A 106 15.55 -5.18 -4.37
C GLU A 106 16.24 -6.41 -3.73
N ASP A 107 15.47 -7.26 -3.03
CA ASP A 107 16.01 -8.50 -2.48
C ASP A 107 16.22 -9.55 -3.58
N GLN A 108 17.45 -9.60 -4.10
CA GLN A 108 17.86 -10.56 -5.11
C GLN A 108 17.72 -12.03 -4.66
N THR A 109 17.77 -12.30 -3.36
CA THR A 109 17.61 -13.65 -2.81
C THR A 109 16.15 -14.09 -2.75
N ARG A 110 15.21 -13.15 -2.87
CA ARG A 110 13.75 -13.38 -2.76
C ARG A 110 13.38 -14.14 -1.48
N THR A 111 14.05 -13.84 -0.39
CA THR A 111 13.82 -14.48 0.92
C THR A 111 12.94 -13.62 1.81
N LEU A 112 12.98 -12.29 1.64
CA LEU A 112 12.12 -11.39 2.39
C LEU A 112 10.68 -11.46 1.89
N PRO A 113 9.68 -11.61 2.77
CA PRO A 113 8.28 -11.63 2.36
C PRO A 113 7.74 -10.24 1.96
N GLY A 114 8.47 -9.19 2.30
CA GLY A 114 7.97 -7.81 2.29
C GLY A 114 7.26 -7.48 3.60
N GLU A 115 7.32 -6.23 3.99
CA GLU A 115 6.69 -5.72 5.21
C GLU A 115 6.18 -4.30 5.04
N LEU A 116 5.32 -3.88 5.95
CA LEU A 116 4.94 -2.49 6.13
C LEU A 116 4.81 -2.15 7.60
N ARG A 117 5.04 -0.88 7.91
CA ARG A 117 4.86 -0.29 9.22
C ARG A 117 3.90 0.88 9.12
N ILE A 118 3.11 1.07 10.17
CA ILE A 118 2.13 2.15 10.30
C ILE A 118 2.56 3.02 11.46
N TYR A 119 2.69 4.32 11.21
CA TYR A 119 3.12 5.31 12.17
C TYR A 119 2.00 6.32 12.42
N SER A 120 1.80 6.66 13.71
CA SER A 120 0.83 7.66 14.14
C SER A 120 1.12 9.00 13.48
N GLY A 121 0.08 9.61 12.89
CA GLY A 121 0.18 10.93 12.26
C GLY A 121 0.44 12.05 13.27
N ALA A 122 0.00 11.88 14.52
CA ALA A 122 0.19 12.88 15.57
C ALA A 122 1.54 12.78 16.29
N THR A 123 2.08 11.56 16.45
CA THR A 123 3.26 11.33 17.30
C THR A 123 4.47 10.77 16.57
N GLY A 124 4.30 10.26 15.35
CA GLY A 124 5.32 9.55 14.59
C GLY A 124 5.74 8.19 15.18
N LYS A 125 5.04 7.70 16.22
CA LYS A 125 5.30 6.40 16.83
C LYS A 125 4.78 5.27 15.96
N GLU A 126 5.51 4.15 15.92
CA GLU A 126 5.04 2.93 15.27
C GLU A 126 3.84 2.38 16.04
N LEU A 127 2.72 2.21 15.33
CA LEU A 127 1.49 1.64 15.86
C LEU A 127 1.38 0.15 15.48
N ARG A 128 1.81 -0.20 14.27
CA ARG A 128 1.70 -1.55 13.73
C ARG A 128 2.87 -1.90 12.81
N HIS A 129 3.16 -3.19 12.77
CA HIS A 129 4.08 -3.82 11.83
C HIS A 129 3.43 -5.07 11.27
N TRP A 130 3.33 -5.16 9.95
CA TRP A 130 2.77 -6.31 9.25
C TRP A 130 3.77 -6.84 8.23
N SER A 131 3.89 -8.16 8.15
CA SER A 131 4.77 -8.85 7.21
C SER A 131 3.98 -9.80 6.34
N GLY A 132 4.50 -10.05 5.13
CA GLY A 132 4.01 -11.15 4.31
C GLY A 132 4.25 -12.51 4.97
N SER A 133 3.55 -13.50 4.45
CA SER A 133 3.52 -14.90 4.85
C SER A 133 4.47 -15.81 4.07
N GLN A 134 4.97 -15.38 2.91
CA GLN A 134 5.75 -16.19 1.97
C GLN A 134 7.01 -15.45 1.52
N PRO A 135 8.16 -16.13 1.41
CA PRO A 135 9.37 -15.54 0.85
C PRO A 135 9.15 -14.96 -0.55
N GLY A 136 9.55 -13.70 -0.74
CA GLY A 136 9.56 -13.02 -2.03
C GLY A 136 8.19 -12.60 -2.56
N GLU A 137 7.11 -12.63 -1.76
CA GLU A 137 5.76 -12.32 -2.26
C GLU A 137 5.51 -10.83 -2.54
N LEU A 138 6.44 -9.96 -2.13
CA LEU A 138 6.37 -8.51 -2.24
C LEU A 138 5.20 -7.90 -1.45
N TYR A 139 4.94 -8.38 -0.24
CA TYR A 139 3.89 -7.82 0.61
C TYR A 139 4.15 -6.34 0.90
N GLY A 140 3.12 -5.51 0.73
CA GLY A 140 3.24 -4.05 0.83
C GLY A 140 3.65 -3.37 -0.47
N ARG A 141 3.69 -4.09 -1.61
CA ARG A 141 4.02 -3.50 -2.93
C ARG A 141 3.07 -2.39 -3.35
N MET A 142 1.84 -2.41 -2.84
CA MET A 142 0.91 -1.30 -2.88
C MET A 142 0.07 -1.33 -1.61
N VAL A 143 -0.21 -0.16 -1.06
CA VAL A 143 -1.10 0.01 0.09
C VAL A 143 -2.02 1.18 -0.21
N VAL A 144 -3.33 0.98 -0.04
CA VAL A 144 -4.34 2.04 -0.17
C VAL A 144 -5.41 1.87 0.90
N SER A 145 -6.04 2.98 1.29
CA SER A 145 -7.31 2.92 2.00
C SER A 145 -8.40 2.30 1.12
N ALA A 146 -9.17 1.40 1.73
CA ALA A 146 -10.30 0.69 1.16
C ALA A 146 -11.64 1.17 1.74
N GLY A 147 -11.63 2.19 2.60
CA GLY A 147 -12.80 2.66 3.37
C GLY A 147 -13.19 1.70 4.49
N ASP A 148 -14.27 2.01 5.21
CA ASP A 148 -14.78 1.22 6.35
C ASP A 148 -15.62 0.01 5.90
N LEU A 149 -14.99 -1.16 5.82
CA LEU A 149 -15.55 -2.41 5.31
C LEU A 149 -16.17 -3.28 6.42
N ASP A 150 -15.68 -3.16 7.65
CA ASP A 150 -16.21 -3.90 8.79
C ASP A 150 -17.26 -3.12 9.62
N GLY A 151 -17.44 -1.83 9.34
CA GLY A 151 -18.48 -0.97 9.90
C GLY A 151 -18.12 -0.39 11.26
N ASP A 152 -16.83 -0.34 11.61
CA ASP A 152 -16.35 0.15 12.90
C ASP A 152 -16.01 1.65 12.93
N GLY A 153 -16.23 2.32 11.80
CA GLY A 153 -16.02 3.76 11.63
C GLY A 153 -14.58 4.18 11.40
N VAL A 154 -13.64 3.25 11.23
CA VAL A 154 -12.25 3.50 10.84
C VAL A 154 -12.01 3.00 9.41
N GLU A 155 -11.13 3.65 8.67
CA GLU A 155 -10.79 3.18 7.31
C GLU A 155 -9.98 1.88 7.35
N ASP A 156 -10.29 0.94 6.46
CA ASP A 156 -9.55 -0.30 6.28
C ASP A 156 -8.52 -0.18 5.16
N LEU A 157 -7.57 -1.12 5.11
CA LEU A 157 -6.46 -1.09 4.16
C LEU A 157 -6.51 -2.26 3.18
N ALA A 158 -6.22 -1.99 1.91
CA ALA A 158 -5.94 -2.99 0.90
C ALA A 158 -4.43 -3.05 0.61
N ILE A 159 -3.85 -4.24 0.71
CA ILE A 159 -2.41 -4.47 0.63
C ILE A 159 -2.10 -5.49 -0.46
N GLY A 160 -1.26 -5.10 -1.41
CA GLY A 160 -0.85 -5.95 -2.53
C GLY A 160 0.40 -6.79 -2.20
N ALA A 161 0.35 -8.06 -2.60
CA ALA A 161 1.47 -9.01 -2.63
C ALA A 161 1.45 -9.76 -3.98
N PRO A 162 1.89 -9.10 -5.07
CA PRO A 162 1.68 -9.61 -6.43
C PRO A 162 2.44 -10.88 -6.77
N TRP A 163 3.44 -11.27 -5.96
CA TRP A 163 4.17 -12.51 -6.17
C TRP A 163 3.76 -13.63 -5.20
N HIS A 164 2.66 -13.44 -4.47
CA HIS A 164 2.09 -14.48 -3.63
C HIS A 164 1.72 -15.72 -4.44
N ARG A 165 2.08 -16.90 -3.92
CA ARG A 165 1.79 -18.21 -4.52
C ARG A 165 0.50 -18.77 -3.98
N ARG A 166 -0.25 -19.49 -4.83
CA ARG A 166 -1.49 -20.15 -4.45
C ARG A 166 -1.49 -21.61 -4.91
N GLY A 167 -1.40 -22.53 -3.96
CA GLY A 167 -1.18 -23.95 -4.27
C GLY A 167 0.15 -24.15 -5.00
N SER A 168 0.13 -24.82 -6.15
CA SER A 168 1.30 -25.00 -7.01
C SER A 168 1.55 -23.85 -7.99
N ALA A 169 0.64 -22.87 -8.10
CA ALA A 169 0.77 -21.76 -9.02
C ALA A 169 1.61 -20.62 -8.40
N ASP A 170 2.70 -20.27 -9.08
CA ASP A 170 3.61 -19.20 -8.67
C ASP A 170 3.11 -17.82 -9.13
N LYS A 171 3.42 -16.77 -8.35
CA LYS A 171 3.13 -15.36 -8.67
C LYS A 171 1.70 -15.08 -9.18
N VAL A 172 0.74 -15.77 -8.59
CA VAL A 172 -0.70 -15.55 -8.81
C VAL A 172 -1.08 -14.16 -8.30
N GLY A 173 -0.47 -13.74 -7.19
CA GLY A 173 -0.73 -12.45 -6.57
C GLY A 173 -1.92 -12.48 -5.63
N ARG A 174 -1.85 -11.61 -4.62
CA ARG A 174 -2.83 -11.47 -3.54
C ARG A 174 -3.09 -9.98 -3.28
N VAL A 175 -4.35 -9.65 -2.98
CA VAL A 175 -4.71 -8.42 -2.29
C VAL A 175 -5.39 -8.79 -0.98
N GLU A 176 -4.82 -8.34 0.13
CA GLU A 176 -5.33 -8.58 1.47
C GLU A 176 -6.03 -7.33 2.00
N LEU A 177 -7.26 -7.48 2.48
CA LEU A 177 -8.01 -6.43 3.17
C LEU A 177 -7.82 -6.58 4.67
N ARG A 178 -7.38 -5.53 5.35
CA ARG A 178 -7.17 -5.50 6.80
C ARG A 178 -7.93 -4.37 7.46
N SER A 179 -8.55 -4.68 8.59
CA SER A 179 -9.20 -3.72 9.46
C SER A 179 -8.20 -2.68 9.93
N GLY A 180 -8.49 -1.38 9.76
CA GLY A 180 -7.59 -0.32 10.20
C GLY A 180 -7.45 -0.26 11.71
N ARG A 181 -8.57 -0.41 12.41
CA ARG A 181 -8.65 -0.36 13.88
C ARG A 181 -8.11 -1.61 14.57
N SER A 182 -8.38 -2.81 14.04
CA SER A 182 -7.97 -4.05 14.70
C SER A 182 -6.72 -4.68 14.08
N GLY A 183 -6.41 -4.37 12.83
CA GLY A 183 -5.37 -5.02 12.04
C GLY A 183 -5.73 -6.44 11.58
N LYS A 184 -6.95 -6.90 11.86
CA LYS A 184 -7.45 -8.21 11.48
C LYS A 184 -7.65 -8.29 9.95
N VAL A 185 -7.28 -9.43 9.36
CA VAL A 185 -7.64 -9.72 7.97
C VAL A 185 -9.16 -9.88 7.84
N LEU A 186 -9.74 -9.07 6.96
CA LEU A 186 -11.17 -9.01 6.67
C LEU A 186 -11.53 -9.90 5.47
N ASP A 187 -10.72 -9.85 4.41
CA ASP A 187 -10.91 -10.65 3.19
C ASP A 187 -9.59 -10.74 2.39
N GLU A 188 -9.53 -11.67 1.45
CA GLU A 188 -8.40 -11.86 0.54
C GLU A 188 -8.87 -12.11 -0.89
N PHE A 189 -8.32 -11.35 -1.82
CA PHE A 189 -8.47 -11.56 -3.26
C PHE A 189 -7.21 -12.17 -3.83
N PHE A 190 -7.37 -13.03 -4.83
CA PHE A 190 -6.27 -13.70 -5.51
C PHE A 190 -6.47 -13.56 -7.00
N GLY A 191 -5.35 -13.52 -7.74
CA GLY A 191 -5.38 -13.83 -9.16
C GLY A 191 -5.92 -15.24 -9.41
N ASP A 192 -6.32 -15.48 -10.64
CA ASP A 192 -6.85 -16.75 -11.12
C ASP A 192 -5.82 -17.54 -11.96
N GLU A 193 -4.79 -16.88 -12.47
CA GLU A 193 -3.74 -17.48 -13.29
C GLU A 193 -2.35 -17.42 -12.64
N ALA A 194 -1.49 -18.39 -12.99
CA ALA A 194 -0.09 -18.33 -12.61
C ALA A 194 0.60 -17.14 -13.31
N ASP A 195 1.54 -16.51 -12.61
CA ASP A 195 2.39 -15.45 -13.15
C ASP A 195 1.64 -14.19 -13.64
N CYS A 196 0.37 -14.01 -13.22
CA CYS A 196 -0.45 -12.86 -13.62
C CYS A 196 -0.17 -11.57 -12.83
N TRP A 197 0.49 -11.68 -11.67
CA TRP A 197 0.92 -10.57 -10.82
C TRP A 197 -0.25 -9.69 -10.34
N PHE A 198 -1.36 -10.32 -9.94
CA PHE A 198 -2.53 -9.65 -9.39
C PHE A 198 -2.19 -8.83 -8.14
N GLY A 199 -2.68 -7.58 -8.07
CA GLY A 199 -2.43 -6.71 -6.90
C GLY A 199 -1.18 -5.84 -7.03
N TRP A 200 -0.60 -5.71 -8.23
CA TRP A 200 0.60 -4.90 -8.45
C TRP A 200 0.35 -3.40 -8.23
N HIS A 201 -0.74 -2.88 -8.80
CA HIS A 201 -1.31 -1.58 -8.49
C HIS A 201 -2.73 -1.76 -7.96
N ILE A 202 -3.05 -0.97 -6.95
CA ILE A 202 -4.35 -0.89 -6.30
C ILE A 202 -4.69 0.60 -6.18
N ARG A 203 -5.90 0.97 -6.53
CA ARG A 203 -6.44 2.32 -6.31
C ARG A 203 -7.88 2.21 -5.82
N ARG A 204 -8.29 3.13 -4.97
CA ARG A 204 -9.71 3.31 -4.70
C ARG A 204 -10.39 3.74 -6.00
N ALA A 205 -11.47 3.04 -6.35
CA ALA A 205 -12.30 3.37 -7.49
C ALA A 205 -13.42 4.33 -7.05
N PRO A 206 -13.89 5.21 -7.94
CA PRO A 206 -15.19 5.87 -7.76
C PRO A 206 -16.28 4.82 -7.51
N ASP A 207 -17.29 5.16 -6.70
CA ASP A 207 -18.44 4.29 -6.45
C ASP A 207 -19.14 3.95 -7.77
N PRO A 208 -18.95 2.73 -8.31
CA PRO A 208 -19.28 2.46 -9.69
C PRO A 208 -20.76 2.11 -9.87
N ASP A 209 -21.47 1.81 -8.80
CA ASP A 209 -22.89 1.46 -8.82
C ASP A 209 -23.81 2.50 -8.18
N GLY A 210 -23.23 3.57 -7.63
CA GLY A 210 -23.97 4.67 -7.00
C GLY A 210 -24.66 4.29 -5.69
N ARG A 211 -24.27 3.18 -5.06
CA ARG A 211 -24.88 2.68 -3.81
C ARG A 211 -24.05 3.00 -2.57
N GLY A 212 -23.05 3.86 -2.69
CA GLY A 212 -22.14 4.27 -1.62
C GLY A 212 -21.17 3.17 -1.20
N ARG A 213 -20.87 2.20 -2.08
CA ARG A 213 -19.96 1.10 -1.75
C ARG A 213 -18.53 1.47 -2.11
N ALA A 214 -17.59 1.12 -1.24
CA ALA A 214 -16.19 1.19 -1.58
C ALA A 214 -15.86 0.23 -2.73
N ALA A 215 -14.98 0.65 -3.62
CA ALA A 215 -14.51 -0.17 -4.73
C ALA A 215 -13.02 0.03 -4.95
N LEU A 216 -12.37 -0.97 -5.54
CA LEU A 216 -10.94 -0.98 -5.85
C LEU A 216 -10.73 -1.27 -7.33
N LEU A 217 -9.81 -0.54 -7.96
CA LEU A 217 -9.19 -0.90 -9.22
C LEU A 217 -7.92 -1.69 -8.90
N ILE A 218 -7.80 -2.91 -9.42
CA ILE A 218 -6.67 -3.81 -9.15
C ILE A 218 -6.08 -4.27 -10.48
N SER A 219 -4.78 -4.06 -10.66
CA SER A 219 -4.10 -4.49 -11.87
C SER A 219 -3.45 -5.87 -11.70
N SER A 220 -3.56 -6.70 -12.73
CA SER A 220 -2.72 -7.89 -12.94
C SER A 220 -1.80 -7.60 -14.11
N LEU A 221 -0.52 -7.28 -13.87
CA LEU A 221 0.35 -6.80 -14.94
C LEU A 221 0.68 -7.84 -16.02
N ARG A 222 0.54 -9.12 -15.71
CA ARG A 222 0.97 -10.19 -16.60
C ARG A 222 -0.07 -11.25 -16.87
N HIS A 223 -1.33 -10.89 -16.65
CA HIS A 223 -2.45 -11.78 -16.92
C HIS A 223 -2.45 -12.26 -18.38
N PRO A 224 -2.59 -13.57 -18.63
CA PRO A 224 -2.68 -14.09 -19.98
C PRO A 224 -4.06 -13.82 -20.58
N VAL A 225 -4.13 -13.49 -21.87
CA VAL A 225 -5.39 -13.25 -22.59
C VAL A 225 -5.30 -13.91 -23.96
N ASP A 226 -6.23 -14.81 -24.28
CA ASP A 226 -6.33 -15.52 -25.56
C ASP A 226 -5.01 -16.17 -26.03
N GLY A 227 -4.30 -16.79 -25.09
CA GLY A 227 -3.01 -17.46 -25.35
C GLY A 227 -1.79 -16.54 -25.35
N ASN A 228 -1.97 -15.21 -25.30
CA ASN A 228 -0.87 -14.26 -25.11
C ASN A 228 -0.53 -14.15 -23.63
N VAL A 229 0.75 -14.30 -23.29
CA VAL A 229 1.25 -14.10 -21.93
C VAL A 229 1.63 -12.64 -21.72
N GLY A 230 1.41 -12.10 -20.52
CA GLY A 230 1.91 -10.77 -20.17
C GLY A 230 1.10 -9.59 -20.70
N VAL A 231 -0.15 -9.78 -21.12
CA VAL A 231 -1.01 -8.71 -21.69
C VAL A 231 -1.37 -7.68 -20.63
N GLY A 232 -1.69 -8.17 -19.43
CA GLY A 232 -2.13 -7.35 -18.31
C GLY A 232 -3.60 -6.99 -18.37
N VAL A 233 -4.25 -6.93 -17.20
CA VAL A 233 -5.65 -6.55 -17.04
C VAL A 233 -5.84 -5.59 -15.87
N LEU A 234 -6.92 -4.80 -15.92
CA LEU A 234 -7.37 -3.95 -14.84
C LEU A 234 -8.80 -4.35 -14.47
N ASP A 235 -8.96 -4.80 -13.23
CA ASP A 235 -10.22 -5.30 -12.71
C ASP A 235 -10.81 -4.31 -11.71
N LEU A 236 -12.13 -4.14 -11.77
CA LEU A 236 -12.91 -3.35 -10.83
C LEU A 236 -13.60 -4.26 -9.80
N TYR A 237 -13.26 -4.08 -8.53
CA TYR A 237 -13.80 -4.84 -7.41
C TYR A 237 -14.71 -3.96 -6.55
N VAL A 238 -16.01 -4.24 -6.57
CA VAL A 238 -16.96 -3.62 -5.63
C VAL A 238 -16.92 -4.37 -4.31
N LEU A 239 -16.53 -3.68 -3.24
CA LEU A 239 -16.40 -4.26 -1.91
C LEU A 239 -17.78 -4.34 -1.25
N ARG A 240 -18.01 -5.42 -0.51
CA ARG A 240 -19.23 -5.63 0.27
C ARG A 240 -18.86 -5.69 1.73
N ARG A 241 -19.64 -5.00 2.58
CA ARG A 241 -19.53 -5.18 4.03
C ARG A 241 -19.73 -6.64 4.39
N GLY A 242 -18.87 -7.17 5.25
CA GLY A 242 -18.99 -8.54 5.72
C GLY A 242 -20.34 -8.76 6.41
N LYS A 243 -21.05 -9.86 6.09
CA LYS A 243 -22.18 -10.30 6.92
C LYS A 243 -21.63 -10.60 8.33
N LYS A 244 -22.28 -10.08 9.38
CA LYS A 244 -22.06 -10.56 10.76
C LYS A 244 -22.13 -12.09 10.74
N ARG A 245 -21.11 -12.76 11.29
CA ARG A 245 -21.02 -14.23 11.35
C ARG A 245 -22.28 -14.80 12.02
N GLY A 246 -23.19 -15.31 11.20
CA GLY A 246 -24.43 -15.99 11.60
C GLY A 246 -25.13 -16.72 10.45
N ASP A 247 -24.58 -16.66 9.24
CA ASP A 247 -25.20 -17.26 8.05
C ASP A 247 -24.12 -18.08 7.34
N GLN A 248 -24.00 -19.36 7.71
CA GLN A 248 -23.11 -20.31 7.05
C GLN A 248 -23.70 -20.70 5.69
N GLY A 249 -23.46 -19.88 4.69
CA GLY A 249 -23.56 -20.25 3.29
C GLY A 249 -22.17 -20.54 2.75
N THR A 250 -21.86 -21.81 2.51
CA THR A 250 -20.68 -22.25 1.77
C THR A 250 -20.69 -21.62 0.38
N THR A 251 -19.86 -20.59 0.15
CA THR A 251 -19.62 -20.07 -1.19
C THR A 251 -18.72 -21.04 -1.94
N THR A 252 -19.34 -22.06 -2.54
CA THR A 252 -18.77 -22.74 -3.71
C THR A 252 -18.68 -21.68 -4.81
N ARG A 253 -17.46 -21.16 -5.04
CA ARG A 253 -17.16 -20.18 -6.08
C ARG A 253 -17.14 -20.91 -7.43
N GLY A 254 -18.32 -21.19 -7.96
CA GLY A 254 -18.49 -21.54 -9.37
C GLY A 254 -18.05 -20.37 -10.24
N SER A 255 -17.40 -20.69 -11.35
CA SER A 255 -17.03 -19.77 -12.42
C SER A 255 -18.25 -18.96 -12.86
N ARG A 256 -18.36 -17.74 -12.34
CA ARG A 256 -19.12 -16.68 -12.99
C ARG A 256 -18.17 -15.53 -13.17
N ARG A 257 -17.65 -15.44 -14.41
CA ARG A 257 -17.36 -14.14 -15.03
C ARG A 257 -18.51 -13.23 -14.66
N SER A 258 -18.27 -12.27 -13.77
CA SER A 258 -19.12 -11.09 -13.71
C SER A 258 -18.77 -10.33 -14.97
N ASP A 259 -19.59 -10.49 -16.01
CA ASP A 259 -19.53 -9.68 -17.21
C ASP A 259 -19.55 -8.20 -16.79
N ILE A 260 -18.44 -7.51 -17.06
CA ILE A 260 -18.36 -6.06 -17.08
C ILE A 260 -18.43 -5.69 -18.55
N ARG A 261 -19.44 -4.90 -18.93
CA ARG A 261 -19.38 -4.02 -20.11
C ARG A 261 -19.03 -2.63 -19.62
#